data_AF-A0A101JW61-F1
#
_entry.id   AF-A0A101JW61-F1
#
_cell.length_a   1.000
_cell.length_b   1.000
_cell.length_c   1.000
_cell.angle_alpha   90.00
_cell.angle_beta   90.00
_cell.angle_gamma   90.00
#
_symmetry.space_group_name_H-M   'P 1'
#
loop_
_entity.id
_entity.type
_entity.pdbx_description
1 polymer ?
#
loop_
_entity_poly.entity_id
_entity_poly.type
_entity_poly.pdbx_seq_one_letter_code
_entity_poly.pdbx_strand_id
1 'polypeptide(L)'
;MARHSLQFRPSDVRLVLERVHSHLVKPRMSAEELLEVVRGLGFDSVEAFGTRIGLEQRTAESWSRYGLSRDAAQILLALLGYRQRLVEAMDDFEKETQIPLDGFFENHKLP
;
A
#
# COMPACT_ATOMS: atom_id res chain seq x y z
N MET A 1 -15.13 22.71 -30.70
CA MET A 1 -15.59 21.37 -30.32
C MET A 1 -14.71 20.34 -31.03
N ALA A 2 -13.68 19.82 -30.37
CA ALA A 2 -12.74 18.87 -30.97
C ALA A 2 -13.14 17.43 -30.56
N ARG A 3 -13.50 16.62 -31.55
CA ARG A 3 -13.78 15.18 -31.40
C ARG A 3 -12.47 14.43 -31.24
N HIS A 4 -12.17 13.93 -30.03
CA HIS A 4 -11.12 12.93 -29.83
C HIS A 4 -11.61 11.57 -30.37
N SER A 5 -11.27 11.23 -31.61
CA SER A 5 -11.38 9.85 -32.09
C SER A 5 -10.26 9.03 -31.45
N LEU A 6 -10.62 8.15 -30.51
CA LEU A 6 -9.71 7.11 -29.99
C LEU A 6 -9.32 6.18 -31.17
N GLN A 7 -8.14 6.39 -31.75
CA GLN A 7 -7.54 5.42 -32.66
C GLN A 7 -7.10 4.21 -31.83
N PHE A 8 -7.96 3.20 -31.76
CA PHE A 8 -7.66 1.92 -31.12
C PHE A 8 -6.51 1.23 -31.86
N ARG A 9 -5.39 1.02 -31.17
CA ARG A 9 -4.25 0.27 -31.71
C ARG A 9 -4.34 -1.20 -31.23
N PRO A 10 -3.85 -2.18 -32.02
CA PRO A 10 -3.82 -3.58 -31.59
C PRO A 10 -3.08 -3.81 -30.25
N SER A 11 -2.10 -2.97 -29.92
CA SER A 11 -1.44 -2.94 -28.61
C SER A 11 -2.39 -2.69 -27.45
N ASP A 12 -3.44 -1.88 -27.66
CA ASP A 12 -4.41 -1.53 -26.63
C ASP A 12 -5.30 -2.72 -26.32
N VAL A 13 -5.66 -3.52 -27.33
CA VAL A 13 -6.40 -4.78 -27.15
C VAL A 13 -5.55 -5.79 -26.36
N ARG A 14 -4.25 -5.90 -26.66
CA ARG A 14 -3.34 -6.77 -25.90
C ARG A 14 -3.21 -6.33 -24.44
N LEU A 15 -3.06 -5.03 -24.19
CA LEU A 15 -3.01 -4.47 -22.84
C LEU A 15 -4.33 -4.66 -22.07
N VAL A 16 -5.47 -4.52 -22.73
CA VAL A 16 -6.79 -4.78 -22.13
C VAL A 16 -6.94 -6.27 -21.81
N LEU A 17 -6.55 -7.17 -22.73
CA LEU A 17 -6.56 -8.61 -22.49
C LEU A 17 -5.62 -9.02 -21.36
N GLU A 18 -4.41 -8.47 -21.30
CA GLU A 18 -3.46 -8.70 -20.21
C GLU A 18 -4.02 -8.19 -18.88
N ARG A 19 -4.69 -7.03 -18.86
CA ARG A 19 -5.31 -6.47 -17.65
C ARG A 19 -6.51 -7.31 -17.19
N VAL A 20 -7.38 -7.72 -18.11
CA VAL A 20 -8.53 -8.60 -17.84
C VAL A 20 -8.04 -9.97 -17.36
N HIS A 21 -7.08 -10.57 -18.04
CA HIS A 21 -6.45 -11.82 -17.62
C HIS A 21 -5.80 -11.69 -16.24
N SER A 22 -5.05 -10.61 -15.99
CA SER A 22 -4.46 -10.31 -14.67
C SER A 22 -5.54 -10.19 -13.58
N HIS A 23 -6.70 -9.62 -13.89
CA HIS A 23 -7.83 -9.51 -12.96
C HIS A 23 -8.58 -10.83 -12.75
N LEU A 24 -8.61 -11.73 -13.74
CA LEU A 24 -9.34 -13.00 -13.68
C LEU A 24 -8.51 -14.17 -13.16
N VAL A 25 -7.18 -14.14 -13.35
CA VAL A 25 -6.30 -15.30 -13.12
C VAL A 25 -5.46 -15.16 -11.84
N LYS A 26 -5.26 -13.94 -11.32
CA LYS A 26 -4.47 -13.73 -10.11
C LYS A 26 -5.38 -13.59 -8.89
N PRO A 27 -5.14 -14.34 -7.80
CA PRO A 27 -5.93 -14.20 -6.58
C PRO A 27 -5.79 -12.78 -6.04
N ARG A 28 -6.93 -12.16 -5.74
CA ARG A 28 -7.00 -10.89 -5.00
C ARG A 28 -6.63 -11.15 -3.55
N MET A 29 -6.08 -10.14 -2.90
CA MET A 29 -6.02 -10.13 -1.44
C MET A 29 -7.44 -9.94 -0.92
N SER A 30 -7.88 -10.77 0.03
CA SER A 30 -9.21 -10.65 0.61
C SER A 30 -9.35 -9.36 1.42
N ALA A 31 -10.58 -8.99 1.78
CA ALA A 31 -10.81 -7.83 2.64
C ALA A 31 -10.22 -8.03 4.04
N GLU A 32 -10.31 -9.26 4.56
CA GLU A 32 -9.77 -9.66 5.86
C GLU A 32 -8.24 -9.61 5.86
N GLU A 33 -7.60 -10.16 4.83
CA GLU A 33 -6.14 -10.07 4.65
C GLU A 33 -5.68 -8.61 4.54
N LEU A 34 -6.43 -7.79 3.80
CA LEU A 34 -6.15 -6.37 3.68
C LEU A 34 -6.26 -5.65 5.03
N LEU A 35 -7.28 -5.97 5.84
CA LEU A 35 -7.47 -5.38 7.17
C LEU A 35 -6.27 -5.67 8.08
N GLU A 36 -5.76 -6.91 8.06
CA GLU A 36 -4.59 -7.27 8.86
C GLU A 36 -3.32 -6.53 8.40
N VAL A 37 -3.13 -6.36 7.09
CA VAL A 37 -2.00 -5.57 6.56
C VAL A 37 -2.10 -4.10 6.98
N VAL A 38 -3.26 -3.47 6.89
CA VAL A 38 -3.40 -2.05 7.30
C VAL A 38 -3.25 -1.85 8.80
N ARG A 39 -3.66 -2.83 9.62
CA ARG A 39 -3.36 -2.85 11.06
C ARG A 39 -1.87 -2.95 11.34
N GLY A 40 -1.15 -3.80 10.61
CA GLY A 40 0.31 -3.87 10.67
C GLY A 40 1.01 -2.57 10.26
N LEU A 41 0.34 -1.72 9.47
CA LEU A 41 0.80 -0.38 9.13
C LEU A 41 0.41 0.69 10.18
N GLY A 42 -0.40 0.34 11.18
CA GLY A 42 -0.83 1.23 12.27
C GLY A 42 -2.20 1.88 12.07
N PHE A 43 -3.08 1.31 11.24
CA PHE A 43 -4.43 1.82 11.00
C PHE A 43 -5.50 0.89 11.57
N ASP A 44 -6.53 1.46 12.18
CA ASP A 44 -7.62 0.67 12.79
C ASP A 44 -8.56 0.01 11.77
N SER A 45 -8.67 0.61 10.58
CA SER A 45 -9.56 0.17 9.50
C SER A 45 -9.01 0.50 8.12
N VAL A 46 -9.53 -0.18 7.10
CA VAL A 46 -9.20 0.07 5.68
C VAL A 46 -9.65 1.48 5.26
N GLU A 47 -10.75 1.98 5.82
CA GLU A 47 -11.28 3.31 5.60
C GLU A 47 -10.39 4.40 6.20
N ALA A 48 -9.87 4.19 7.41
CA ALA A 48 -8.91 5.11 8.05
C ALA A 48 -7.62 5.19 7.23
N PHE A 49 -7.10 4.03 6.78
CA PHE A 49 -5.96 3.98 5.88
C PHE A 49 -6.25 4.72 4.57
N GLY A 50 -7.37 4.41 3.91
CA GLY A 50 -7.76 5.04 2.64
C GLY A 50 -7.88 6.55 2.74
N THR A 51 -8.51 7.05 3.81
CA THR A 51 -8.61 8.49 4.09
C THR A 51 -7.23 9.12 4.26
N ARG A 52 -6.32 8.46 4.99
CA ARG A 52 -4.97 8.98 5.26
C ARG A 52 -4.12 9.14 4.00
N ILE A 53 -4.32 8.27 3.00
CA ILE A 53 -3.60 8.30 1.73
C ILE A 53 -4.35 9.07 0.63
N GLY A 54 -5.49 9.70 0.97
CA GLY A 54 -6.26 10.52 0.03
C GLY A 54 -7.10 9.73 -0.98
N LEU A 55 -7.48 8.50 -0.66
CA LEU A 55 -8.47 7.77 -1.47
C LEU A 55 -9.85 8.39 -1.30
N GLU A 56 -10.61 8.40 -2.40
CA GLU A 56 -12.03 8.67 -2.35
C GLU A 56 -12.75 7.64 -1.47
N GLN A 57 -13.75 8.08 -0.70
CA GLN A 57 -14.50 7.24 0.22
C GLN A 57 -15.05 5.96 -0.43
N ARG A 58 -15.64 6.07 -1.64
CA ARG A 58 -16.15 4.91 -2.41
C ARG A 58 -15.09 3.85 -2.68
N THR A 59 -13.83 4.27 -2.86
CA THR A 59 -12.71 3.37 -3.16
C THR A 59 -12.28 2.66 -1.90
N ALA A 60 -12.19 3.38 -0.77
CA ALA A 60 -11.88 2.79 0.53
C ALA A 60 -12.96 1.78 0.96
N GLU A 61 -14.24 2.13 0.80
CA GLU A 61 -15.36 1.22 1.06
C GLU A 61 -15.33 -0.02 0.15
N SER A 62 -15.00 0.16 -1.13
CA SER A 62 -14.83 -0.96 -2.06
C SER A 62 -13.70 -1.89 -1.64
N TRP A 63 -12.59 -1.36 -1.11
CA TRP A 63 -11.46 -2.17 -0.65
C TRP A 63 -11.80 -2.92 0.62
N SER A 64 -12.50 -2.27 1.55
CA SER A 64 -13.01 -2.86 2.78
C SER A 64 -13.99 -4.02 2.52
N ARG A 65 -14.76 -3.97 1.43
CA ARG A 65 -15.75 -5.02 1.08
C ARG A 65 -15.21 -6.13 0.20
N TYR A 66 -14.34 -5.80 -0.76
CA TYR A 66 -13.96 -6.71 -1.85
C TYR A 66 -12.45 -6.99 -1.91
N GLY A 67 -11.70 -6.47 -0.94
CA GLY A 67 -10.26 -6.60 -0.90
C GLY A 67 -9.57 -5.90 -2.06
N LEU A 68 -8.30 -6.23 -2.26
CA LEU A 68 -7.38 -5.48 -3.08
C LEU A 68 -6.92 -6.28 -4.31
N SER A 69 -6.70 -5.60 -5.44
CA SER A 69 -6.04 -6.22 -6.59
C SER A 69 -4.63 -6.67 -6.22
N ARG A 70 -4.13 -7.76 -6.82
CA ARG A 70 -2.80 -8.30 -6.53
C ARG A 70 -1.68 -7.28 -6.63
N ASP A 71 -1.66 -6.45 -7.67
CA ASP A 71 -0.54 -5.51 -7.89
C ASP A 71 -0.49 -4.44 -6.77
N ALA A 72 -1.65 -3.93 -6.37
CA ALA A 72 -1.74 -3.02 -5.22
C ALA A 72 -1.41 -3.74 -3.89
N ALA A 73 -1.77 -5.01 -3.75
CA ALA A 73 -1.41 -5.82 -2.58
C ALA A 73 0.11 -6.01 -2.45
N GLN A 74 0.82 -6.21 -3.57
CA GLN A 74 2.28 -6.29 -3.56
C GLN A 74 2.93 -5.01 -3.06
N ILE A 75 2.42 -3.85 -3.48
CA ILE A 75 2.92 -2.55 -3.03
C ILE A 75 2.67 -2.37 -1.53
N LEU A 76 1.46 -2.71 -1.06
CA LEU A 76 1.11 -2.56 0.35
C LEU A 76 1.94 -3.48 1.25
N LEU A 77 2.17 -4.74 0.83
CA LEU A 77 3.03 -5.68 1.53
C LEU A 77 4.50 -5.22 1.54
N ALA A 78 4.98 -4.61 0.45
CA ALA A 78 6.32 -4.03 0.43
C ALA A 78 6.45 -2.89 1.45
N LEU A 79 5.46 -2.00 1.54
CA LEU A 79 5.43 -0.92 2.55
C LEU A 79 5.44 -1.48 3.98
N LEU A 80 4.66 -2.53 4.26
CA LEU A 80 4.69 -3.20 5.55
C LEU A 80 6.07 -3.78 5.86
N GLY A 81 6.71 -4.44 4.89
CA GLY A 81 8.07 -4.95 5.04
C GLY A 81 9.12 -3.85 5.26
N TYR A 82 8.98 -2.68 4.64
CA TYR A 82 9.85 -1.53 4.93
C TYR A 82 9.64 -1.00 6.35
N ARG A 83 8.39 -0.86 6.80
CA ARG A 83 8.08 -0.46 8.18
C ARG A 83 8.70 -1.42 9.18
N GLN A 84 8.55 -2.73 8.97
CA GLN A 84 9.10 -3.75 9.86
C GLN A 84 10.62 -3.67 9.96
N ARG A 85 11.32 -3.52 8.83
CA ARG A 85 12.79 -3.34 8.83
C ARG A 85 13.24 -2.06 9.52
N LEU A 86 12.46 -0.99 9.44
CA LEU A 86 12.76 0.24 10.16
C LEU A 86 12.61 0.05 11.67
N VAL A 87 11.54 -0.61 12.11
CA VAL A 87 11.34 -0.95 13.53
C VAL A 87 12.47 -1.84 14.04
N GLU A 88 12.87 -2.86 13.28
CA GLU A 88 14.01 -3.72 13.64
C GLU A 88 15.32 -2.93 13.75
N ALA A 89 15.61 -2.07 12.77
CA ALA A 89 16.81 -1.23 12.80
C ALA A 89 16.81 -0.23 13.97
N MET A 90 15.63 0.28 14.34
CA MET A 90 15.43 1.14 15.51
C MET A 90 15.72 0.36 16.80
N ASP A 91 15.16 -0.83 16.96
CA ASP A 91 15.39 -1.69 18.12
C ASP A 91 16.88 -2.10 18.23
N ASP A 92 17.53 -2.40 17.11
CA ASP A 92 18.93 -2.80 17.07
C ASP A 92 19.85 -1.61 17.42
N PHE A 93 19.53 -0.41 16.95
CA PHE A 93 20.23 0.81 17.34
C PHE A 93 20.16 1.03 18.87
N GLU A 94 18.99 0.90 19.48
CA GLU A 94 18.84 1.08 20.93
C GLU A 94 19.60 0.02 21.73
N LYS A 95 19.58 -1.25 21.28
CA LYS A 95 20.33 -2.33 21.92
C LYS A 95 21.84 -2.11 21.86
N GLU A 96 22.36 -1.71 20.70
CA GLU A 96 23.79 -1.54 20.49
C GLU A 96 24.34 -0.29 21.20
N THR A 97 23.58 0.80 21.21
CA THR A 97 24.03 2.08 21.76
C THR A 97 23.68 2.28 23.23
N GLN A 98 22.69 1.53 23.77
CA GLN A 98 22.06 1.77 25.08
C GLN A 98 21.45 3.17 25.22
N ILE A 99 21.23 3.88 24.11
CA ILE A 99 20.63 5.21 24.08
C ILE A 99 19.21 5.06 23.50
N PRO A 100 18.17 5.49 24.23
CA PRO A 100 16.82 5.57 23.66
C PRO A 100 16.80 6.50 22.44
N LEU A 101 16.04 6.14 21.40
CA LEU A 101 15.97 6.92 20.15
C LEU A 101 15.53 8.37 20.39
N ASP A 102 14.58 8.58 21.30
CA ASP A 102 14.13 9.93 21.68
C ASP A 102 15.31 10.77 22.20
N GLY A 103 16.13 10.19 23.07
CA GLY A 103 17.34 10.83 23.60
C GLY A 103 18.43 11.04 22.54
N PHE A 104 18.51 10.18 21.53
CA PHE A 104 19.44 10.38 20.41
C PHE A 104 19.04 11.61 19.57
N PHE A 105 17.76 11.73 19.17
CA PHE A 105 17.28 12.83 18.32
C PHE A 105 17.12 14.16 19.06
N GLU A 106 16.91 14.16 20.38
CA GLU A 106 17.00 15.39 21.18
C GLU A 106 18.41 16.00 21.14
N ASN A 107 19.44 15.15 21.13
CA ASN A 107 20.84 15.56 21.11
C ASN A 107 21.41 15.76 19.69
N HIS A 108 20.80 15.15 18.67
CA HIS A 108 21.19 15.26 17.27
C HIS A 108 20.04 15.80 16.44
N LYS A 109 20.01 17.12 16.25
CA LYS A 109 19.11 17.72 15.25
C LYS A 109 19.50 17.21 13.87
N LEU A 110 18.56 16.49 13.24
CA LEU A 110 18.64 16.18 11.82
C LEU A 110 18.72 17.52 11.03
N PRO A 111 19.56 17.59 9.98
CA PRO A 111 19.71 18.80 9.17
C PRO A 111 18.41 19.23 8.47
#